data_AF-K0NAL2-F1
#
_entry.id   AF-K0NAL2-F1
#
_cell.length_a   1.000
_cell.length_b   1.000
_cell.length_c   1.000
_cell.angle_alpha   90.00
_cell.angle_beta   90.00
_cell.angle_gamma   90.00
#
_symmetry.space_group_name_H-M   'P 1'
#
loop_
_entity.id
_entity.type
_entity.pdbx_description
1 polymer ?
#
loop_
_entity_poly.entity_id
_entity_poly.type
_entity_poly.pdbx_seq_one_letter_code
_entity_poly.pdbx_strand_id
1 'polypeptide(L)'
;MLFGKKSYFIQTVFILAIFFFVLFALVFRLIIDLRAESIKKQTQQIETQRLKQQFIANIDDQYNRLLKLYNAKEYEKAIEIIKKFNAYEKSDYQNLSEIKKQVRLYYLKKKLEFIPKIHFDEFMKLSKDISLEDDNSTEVFIRTPRYGQYFNTSDLPILLEGVALSVAGDFSDSIVWKSLVDGELGKGNKIAVHLSVGEHQITATATNGITKGSMTTRIFIEKDPDFLKYYRKK
;
A
#
# COMPACT_ATOMS: atom_id res chain seq x y z
N MET A 1 -71.47 -1.49 42.13
CA MET A 1 -70.43 -1.14 41.12
C MET A 1 -69.33 -0.28 41.74
N LEU A 2 -68.47 -0.79 42.65
CA LEU A 2 -67.38 0.02 43.23
C LEU A 2 -66.08 -0.76 43.53
N PHE A 3 -66.00 -2.05 43.22
CA PHE A 3 -64.83 -2.88 43.57
C PHE A 3 -63.71 -2.96 42.51
N GLY A 4 -63.93 -2.49 41.28
CA GLY A 4 -62.91 -2.56 40.22
C GLY A 4 -61.84 -1.45 40.27
N LYS A 5 -62.22 -0.22 40.60
CA LYS A 5 -61.38 0.98 40.37
C LYS A 5 -60.12 1.05 41.26
N LYS A 6 -60.18 0.56 42.50
CA LYS A 6 -59.02 0.50 43.42
C LYS A 6 -57.99 -0.56 43.01
N SER A 7 -58.43 -1.68 42.44
CA SER A 7 -57.53 -2.76 41.99
C SER A 7 -56.72 -2.32 40.77
N TYR A 8 -57.35 -1.64 39.79
CA TYR A 8 -56.65 -1.04 38.65
C TYR A 8 -55.62 0.01 39.09
N PHE A 9 -55.94 0.84 40.07
CA PHE A 9 -55.00 1.85 40.59
C PHE A 9 -53.74 1.22 41.20
N ILE A 10 -53.91 0.19 42.05
CA ILE A 10 -52.78 -0.53 42.65
C ILE A 10 -51.94 -1.22 41.58
N GLN A 11 -52.58 -1.83 40.57
CA GLN A 11 -51.89 -2.46 39.45
C GLN A 11 -51.09 -1.45 38.62
N THR A 12 -51.65 -0.26 38.35
CA THR A 12 -50.92 0.81 37.63
C THR A 12 -49.74 1.35 38.43
N VAL A 13 -49.88 1.52 39.75
CA VAL A 13 -48.79 1.97 40.63
C VAL A 13 -47.67 0.92 40.68
N PHE A 14 -48.02 -0.36 40.73
CA PHE A 14 -47.06 -1.45 40.72
C PHE A 14 -46.31 -1.57 39.38
N ILE A 15 -47.01 -1.44 38.26
CA ILE A 15 -46.40 -1.42 36.92
C ILE A 15 -45.45 -0.22 36.78
N LEU A 16 -45.87 0.97 37.25
CA LEU A 16 -45.00 2.15 37.26
C LEU A 16 -43.77 1.94 38.14
N ALA A 17 -43.92 1.35 39.33
CA ALA A 17 -42.80 1.05 40.21
C ALA A 17 -41.79 0.09 39.57
N ILE A 18 -42.27 -0.97 38.92
CA ILE A 18 -41.41 -1.90 38.16
C ILE A 18 -40.73 -1.17 37.00
N PHE A 19 -41.48 -0.37 36.24
CA PHE A 19 -40.94 0.39 35.13
C PHE A 19 -39.83 1.35 35.59
N PHE A 20 -40.05 2.10 36.68
CA PHE A 20 -39.05 2.97 37.27
C PHE A 20 -37.85 2.18 37.80
N PHE A 21 -38.06 1.01 38.39
CA PHE A 21 -36.96 0.15 38.86
C PHE A 21 -36.09 -0.38 37.71
N VAL A 22 -36.72 -0.85 36.63
CA VAL A 22 -36.02 -1.30 35.42
C VAL A 22 -35.29 -0.13 34.76
N LEU A 23 -35.94 1.02 34.63
CA LEU A 23 -35.33 2.23 34.08
C LEU A 23 -34.13 2.69 34.92
N PHE A 24 -34.28 2.70 36.25
CA PHE A 24 -33.20 3.01 37.17
C PHE A 24 -32.02 2.03 37.02
N ALA A 25 -32.28 0.73 36.94
CA ALA A 25 -31.24 -0.28 36.74
C ALA A 25 -30.50 -0.10 35.40
N LEU A 26 -31.21 0.27 34.32
CA LEU A 26 -30.60 0.56 33.01
C LEU A 26 -29.73 1.82 33.05
N VAL A 27 -30.23 2.92 33.64
CA VAL A 27 -29.47 4.16 33.80
C VAL A 27 -28.24 3.94 34.69
N PHE A 28 -28.37 3.17 35.77
CA PHE A 28 -27.27 2.85 36.67
C PHE A 28 -26.16 2.04 35.99
N ARG A 29 -26.52 1.04 35.17
CA ARG A 29 -25.56 0.30 34.34
C ARG A 29 -24.82 1.23 33.38
N LEU A 30 -25.55 2.09 32.67
CA LEU A 30 -24.97 3.06 31.73
C LEU A 30 -23.94 3.98 32.41
N ILE A 31 -24.23 4.47 33.61
CA ILE A 31 -23.32 5.34 34.37
C ILE A 31 -22.03 4.60 34.77
N ILE A 32 -22.15 3.33 35.18
CA ILE A 32 -20.98 2.50 35.52
C ILE A 32 -20.10 2.26 34.30
N ASP A 33 -20.70 1.91 33.16
CA ASP A 33 -19.98 1.63 31.92
C ASP A 33 -19.23 2.88 31.43
N LEU A 34 -19.90 4.04 31.44
CA LEU A 34 -19.27 5.32 31.08
C LEU A 34 -18.10 5.68 32.00
N ARG A 35 -18.25 5.47 33.32
CA ARG A 35 -17.15 5.68 34.27
C ARG A 35 -15.99 4.73 34.02
N ALA A 36 -16.26 3.45 33.80
CA ALA A 36 -15.24 2.44 33.51
C ALA A 36 -14.45 2.79 32.24
N GLU A 37 -15.13 3.21 31.18
CA GLU A 37 -14.47 3.64 29.94
C GLU A 37 -13.64 4.92 30.14
N SER A 38 -14.15 5.89 30.91
CA SER A 38 -13.42 7.12 31.23
C SER A 38 -12.14 6.85 32.03
N ILE A 39 -12.20 5.95 33.02
CA ILE A 39 -11.05 5.55 33.83
C ILE A 39 -10.03 4.83 32.96
N LYS A 40 -10.48 3.91 32.10
CA LYS A 40 -9.59 3.21 31.15
C LYS A 40 -8.86 4.19 30.23
N LYS A 41 -9.56 5.19 29.69
CA LYS A 41 -8.96 6.26 28.85
C LYS A 41 -7.95 7.08 29.66
N GLN A 42 -8.28 7.48 30.88
CA GLN A 42 -7.35 8.21 31.75
C GLN A 42 -6.10 7.38 32.07
N THR A 43 -6.25 6.11 32.42
CA THR A 43 -5.12 5.20 32.67
C THR A 43 -4.23 5.06 31.44
N GLN A 44 -4.81 4.88 30.25
CA GLN A 44 -4.06 4.81 28.99
C GLN A 44 -3.31 6.12 28.69
N GLN A 45 -3.91 7.27 28.97
CA GLN A 45 -3.26 8.57 28.80
C GLN A 45 -2.07 8.73 29.76
N ILE A 46 -2.24 8.36 31.03
CA ILE A 46 -1.17 8.40 32.05
C ILE A 46 -0.02 7.47 31.64
N GLU A 47 -0.34 6.24 31.20
CA GLU A 47 0.66 5.29 30.73
C GLU A 47 1.39 5.82 29.49
N THR A 48 0.68 6.38 28.52
CA THR A 48 1.26 6.99 27.32
C THR A 48 2.19 8.16 27.69
N GLN A 49 1.78 9.01 28.64
CA GLN A 49 2.61 10.11 29.13
C GLN A 49 3.86 9.60 29.84
N ARG A 50 3.74 8.57 30.68
CA ARG A 50 4.88 7.93 31.35
C ARG A 50 5.84 7.34 30.34
N LEU A 51 5.36 6.62 29.33
CA LEU A 51 6.19 6.06 28.26
C LEU A 51 6.88 7.16 27.43
N LYS A 52 6.17 8.26 27.12
CA LYS A 52 6.76 9.45 26.48
C LYS A 52 7.88 10.04 27.33
N GLN A 53 7.66 10.23 28.63
CA GLN A 53 8.68 10.76 29.55
C GLN A 53 9.89 9.84 29.66
N GLN A 54 9.67 8.53 29.81
CA GLN A 54 10.76 7.54 29.85
C GLN A 54 11.57 7.50 28.55
N PHE A 55 10.90 7.64 27.40
CA PHE A 55 11.57 7.73 26.11
C PHE A 55 12.41 9.01 26.00
N ILE A 56 11.85 10.16 26.38
CA ILE A 56 12.55 11.45 26.34
C ILE A 56 13.75 11.46 27.30
N ALA A 57 13.62 10.86 28.48
CA ALA A 57 14.71 10.75 29.45
C ALA A 57 15.91 9.93 28.93
N ASN A 58 15.66 9.00 28.00
CA ASN A 58 16.69 8.14 27.39
C ASN A 58 16.84 8.41 25.89
N ILE A 59 16.51 9.63 25.43
CA ILE A 59 16.41 9.95 24.00
C ILE A 59 17.73 9.73 23.25
N ASP A 60 18.86 10.01 23.89
CA ASP A 60 20.20 9.77 23.34
C ASP A 60 20.49 8.29 23.13
N ASP A 61 20.14 7.43 24.09
CA ASP A 61 20.32 5.98 23.97
C ASP A 61 19.44 5.41 22.85
N GLN A 62 18.20 5.90 22.72
CA GLN A 62 17.31 5.51 21.63
C GLN A 62 17.87 5.96 20.27
N TYR A 63 18.44 7.17 20.20
CA TYR A 63 19.06 7.68 18.99
C TYR A 63 20.35 6.90 18.63
N ASN A 64 21.20 6.58 19.60
CA ASN A 64 22.40 5.76 19.40
C ASN A 64 22.05 4.35 18.94
N ARG A 65 20.98 3.75 19.51
CA ARG A 65 20.46 2.46 19.03
C ARG A 65 19.93 2.55 17.60
N LEU A 66 19.24 3.64 17.26
CA LEU A 66 18.80 3.90 15.89
C LEU A 66 20.00 3.98 14.94
N LEU A 67 21.06 4.72 15.29
CA LEU A 67 22.27 4.83 14.46
C LEU A 67 22.93 3.47 14.25
N LYS A 68 23.03 2.63 15.29
CA LYS A 68 23.56 1.26 15.16
C LYS A 68 22.75 0.43 14.17
N LEU A 69 21.42 0.44 14.29
CA LEU A 69 20.53 -0.30 13.38
C LEU A 69 20.57 0.25 11.95
N TYR A 70 20.61 1.57 11.79
CA TYR A 70 20.72 2.24 10.50
C TYR A 70 22.03 1.90 9.79
N ASN A 71 23.15 1.95 10.50
CA ASN A 71 24.48 1.60 9.97
C ASN A 71 24.59 0.11 9.64
N ALA A 72 23.89 -0.76 10.41
CA ALA A 72 23.76 -2.18 10.13
C ALA A 72 22.75 -2.50 9.00
N LYS A 73 22.10 -1.49 8.41
CA LYS A 73 21.02 -1.63 7.40
C LYS A 73 19.79 -2.41 7.89
N GLU A 74 19.60 -2.55 9.20
CA GLU A 74 18.43 -3.18 9.82
C GLU A 74 17.25 -2.19 9.85
N TYR A 75 16.84 -1.71 8.67
CA TYR A 75 15.92 -0.57 8.54
C TYR A 75 14.52 -0.84 9.09
N GLU A 76 14.04 -2.08 9.10
CA GLU A 76 12.74 -2.44 9.71
C GLU A 76 12.74 -2.16 11.21
N LYS A 77 13.81 -2.56 11.92
CA LYS A 77 13.98 -2.28 13.35
C LYS A 77 14.24 -0.79 13.59
N ALA A 78 14.98 -0.13 12.70
CA ALA A 78 15.21 1.31 12.76
C ALA A 78 13.88 2.11 12.65
N ILE A 79 12.98 1.67 11.76
CA ILE A 79 11.66 2.27 11.56
C ILE A 79 10.82 2.21 12.84
N GLU A 80 10.88 1.12 13.61
CA GLU A 80 10.17 1.02 14.89
C GLU A 80 10.64 2.07 15.91
N ILE A 81 11.94 2.40 15.92
CA ILE A 81 12.45 3.48 16.77
C ILE A 81 12.03 4.84 16.22
N ILE A 82 12.13 5.07 14.90
CA ILE A 82 11.69 6.30 14.23
C ILE A 82 10.20 6.58 14.51
N LYS A 83 9.35 5.55 14.52
CA LYS A 83 7.92 5.66 14.87
C LYS A 83 7.73 6.25 16.26
N LYS A 84 8.52 5.82 17.26
CA LYS A 84 8.47 6.37 18.63
C LYS A 84 8.92 7.83 18.67
N PHE A 85 9.99 8.19 17.96
CA PHE A 85 10.41 9.59 17.84
C PHE A 85 9.29 10.47 17.25
N ASN A 86 8.59 10.01 16.21
CA ASN A 86 7.48 10.76 15.63
C ASN A 86 6.27 10.83 16.57
N ALA A 87 5.90 9.72 17.19
CA ALA A 87 4.76 9.65 18.11
C ALA A 87 4.93 10.57 19.33
N TYR A 88 6.18 10.84 19.72
CA TYR A 88 6.52 11.69 20.86
C TYR A 88 7.01 13.08 20.49
N GLU A 89 6.74 13.53 19.25
CA GLU A 89 7.04 14.89 18.77
C GLU A 89 8.53 15.24 18.86
N LYS A 90 9.38 14.27 18.46
CA LYS A 90 10.85 14.40 18.38
C LYS A 90 11.36 14.10 16.97
N SER A 91 10.58 14.45 15.95
CA SER A 91 10.89 14.17 14.54
C SER A 91 12.09 14.94 13.99
N ASP A 92 12.49 16.03 14.65
CA ASP A 92 13.59 16.94 14.35
C ASP A 92 14.83 16.69 15.22
N TYR A 93 14.84 15.62 16.02
CA TYR A 93 15.96 15.30 16.89
C TYR A 93 17.23 14.99 16.08
N GLN A 94 18.24 15.85 16.19
CA GLN A 94 19.53 15.71 15.51
C GLN A 94 19.37 15.44 14.00
N ASN A 95 20.03 14.41 13.45
CA ASN A 95 19.99 14.08 12.02
C ASN A 95 18.87 13.11 11.64
N LEU A 96 17.85 12.95 12.49
CA LEU A 96 16.73 12.02 12.25
C LEU A 96 16.01 12.29 10.91
N SER A 97 15.91 13.56 10.51
CA SER A 97 15.31 13.94 9.22
C SER A 97 16.06 13.35 8.03
N GLU A 98 17.39 13.42 8.05
CA GLU A 98 18.21 12.85 6.97
C GLU A 98 18.17 11.32 7.01
N ILE A 99 18.21 10.70 8.18
CA ILE A 99 18.05 9.24 8.33
C ILE A 99 16.70 8.78 7.77
N LYS A 100 15.60 9.48 8.09
CA LYS A 100 14.26 9.19 7.55
C LYS A 100 14.23 9.29 6.03
N LYS A 101 14.87 10.32 5.46
CA LYS A 101 15.00 10.49 4.01
C LYS A 101 15.79 9.34 3.37
N GLN A 102 16.93 8.95 3.93
CA GLN A 102 17.76 7.87 3.41
C GLN A 102 17.05 6.51 3.49
N VAL A 103 16.38 6.20 4.60
CA VAL A 103 15.56 4.98 4.73
C VAL A 103 14.42 4.98 3.71
N ARG A 104 13.72 6.12 3.53
CA ARG A 104 12.68 6.26 2.50
C ARG A 104 13.24 6.07 1.10
N LEU A 105 14.40 6.65 0.80
CA LEU A 105 15.09 6.48 -0.47
C LEU A 105 15.53 5.04 -0.69
N TYR A 106 16.00 4.33 0.34
CA TYR A 106 16.35 2.92 0.27
C TYR A 106 15.13 2.07 -0.09
N TYR A 107 14.00 2.23 0.59
CA TYR A 107 12.79 1.45 0.26
C TYR A 107 12.17 1.88 -1.07
N LEU A 108 12.28 3.14 -1.46
CA LEU A 108 11.86 3.61 -2.79
C LEU A 108 12.75 2.97 -3.86
N LYS A 109 14.07 2.97 -3.69
CA LYS A 109 15.02 2.27 -4.56
C LYS A 109 14.74 0.79 -4.58
N LYS A 110 14.56 0.11 -3.45
CA LYS A 110 14.17 -1.30 -3.37
C LYS A 110 12.86 -1.59 -4.11
N LYS A 111 11.87 -0.69 -4.01
CA LYS A 111 10.60 -0.78 -4.76
C LYS A 111 10.77 -0.53 -6.26
N LEU A 112 11.77 0.28 -6.65
CA LEU A 112 12.19 0.50 -8.03
C LEU A 112 13.12 -0.63 -8.55
N GLU A 113 13.88 -1.28 -7.69
CA GLU A 113 14.75 -2.45 -7.92
C GLU A 113 13.93 -3.74 -8.02
N PHE A 114 12.69 -3.76 -7.50
CA PHE A 114 11.70 -4.82 -7.73
C PHE A 114 11.20 -4.88 -9.19
N ILE A 115 11.81 -4.09 -10.07
CA ILE A 115 11.69 -4.26 -11.50
C ILE A 115 12.93 -5.05 -11.92
N PRO A 116 12.80 -6.32 -12.33
CA PRO A 116 13.94 -7.05 -12.83
C PRO A 116 14.53 -6.33 -14.05
N LYS A 117 15.74 -5.81 -13.91
CA LYS A 117 16.73 -5.98 -14.97
C LYS A 117 17.21 -7.43 -14.89
N ILE A 118 16.32 -8.40 -15.07
CA ILE A 118 16.76 -9.76 -15.36
C ILE A 118 17.46 -9.63 -16.72
N HIS A 119 18.78 -9.56 -16.68
CA HIS A 119 19.61 -9.92 -17.80
C HIS A 119 19.50 -11.44 -17.94
N PHE A 120 19.56 -11.96 -19.17
CA PHE A 120 19.46 -13.39 -19.45
C PHE A 120 20.35 -14.25 -18.52
N ASP A 121 21.54 -13.75 -18.17
CA ASP A 121 22.48 -14.44 -17.26
C ASP A 121 21.95 -14.58 -15.82
N GLU A 122 21.22 -13.59 -15.31
CA GLU A 122 20.60 -13.66 -13.97
C GLU A 122 19.36 -14.58 -13.97
N PHE A 123 18.61 -14.63 -15.06
CA PHE A 123 17.52 -15.60 -15.27
C PHE A 123 18.05 -17.03 -15.23
N MET A 124 19.09 -17.30 -16.02
CA MET A 124 19.69 -18.64 -16.13
C MET A 124 20.30 -19.10 -14.80
N LYS A 125 20.92 -18.18 -14.04
CA LYS A 125 21.45 -18.48 -12.70
C LYS A 125 20.34 -18.87 -11.72
N LEU A 126 19.25 -18.11 -11.68
CA LEU A 126 18.11 -18.38 -10.81
C LEU A 126 17.40 -19.69 -11.19
N SER A 127 17.26 -19.97 -12.49
CA SER A 127 16.69 -21.22 -13.00
C SER A 127 17.51 -22.44 -12.56
N LYS A 128 18.84 -22.32 -12.58
CA LYS A 128 19.77 -23.38 -12.17
C LYS A 128 19.74 -23.63 -10.66
N ASP A 129 19.62 -22.56 -9.85
CA ASP A 129 19.57 -22.65 -8.38
C ASP A 129 18.29 -23.33 -7.85
N ILE A 130 17.23 -23.46 -8.68
CA ILE A 130 15.93 -24.06 -8.31
C ILE A 130 15.73 -25.47 -8.93
N SER A 131 16.73 -26.03 -9.63
CA SER A 131 16.66 -27.35 -10.28
C SER A 131 15.50 -27.50 -11.29
N LEU A 132 15.13 -26.41 -11.98
CA LEU A 132 14.10 -26.38 -13.04
C LEU A 132 14.71 -26.61 -14.43
N GLU A 133 15.72 -27.49 -14.55
CA GLU A 133 16.53 -27.64 -15.78
C GLU A 133 15.70 -28.06 -17.02
N ASP A 134 14.49 -28.60 -16.82
CA ASP A 134 13.56 -29.01 -17.89
C ASP A 134 12.35 -28.07 -18.09
N ASP A 135 12.23 -26.99 -17.33
CA ASP A 135 11.08 -26.06 -17.44
C ASP A 135 11.28 -25.08 -18.61
N ASN A 136 10.67 -25.41 -19.76
CA ASN A 136 10.70 -24.55 -20.94
C ASN A 136 9.53 -23.55 -21.02
N SER A 137 9.00 -23.13 -19.87
CA SER A 137 8.01 -22.06 -19.79
C SER A 137 8.58 -20.74 -20.32
N THR A 138 7.80 -20.06 -21.15
CA THR A 138 8.12 -18.70 -21.60
C THR A 138 7.64 -17.73 -20.54
N GLU A 139 8.57 -17.06 -19.87
CA GLU A 139 8.28 -16.04 -18.87
C GLU A 139 8.29 -14.66 -19.51
N VAL A 140 7.21 -13.89 -19.32
CA VAL A 140 7.06 -12.56 -19.92
C VAL A 140 6.98 -11.50 -18.83
N PHE A 141 7.77 -10.43 -19.00
CA PHE A 141 7.85 -9.32 -18.07
C PHE A 141 7.64 -7.98 -18.79
N ILE A 142 6.67 -7.17 -18.35
CA ILE A 142 6.52 -5.78 -18.81
C ILE A 142 7.41 -4.87 -17.97
N ARG A 143 8.35 -4.19 -18.63
CA ARG A 143 9.25 -3.18 -18.05
C ARG A 143 8.69 -1.77 -18.11
N THR A 144 7.95 -1.40 -19.14
CA THR A 144 7.17 -0.17 -19.10
C THR A 144 5.94 -0.37 -19.97
N PRO A 145 4.78 0.18 -19.59
CA PRO A 145 4.51 1.01 -18.41
C PRO A 145 4.26 0.21 -17.12
N ARG A 146 4.21 0.91 -15.98
CA ARG A 146 3.92 0.29 -14.68
C ARG A 146 2.43 0.23 -14.39
N TYR A 147 2.05 -0.73 -13.54
CA TYR A 147 0.68 -0.84 -13.07
C TYR A 147 0.23 0.45 -12.39
N GLY A 148 -0.93 0.94 -12.81
CA GLY A 148 -1.55 2.16 -12.30
C GLY A 148 -0.86 3.45 -12.76
N GLN A 149 0.02 3.40 -13.75
CA GLN A 149 0.66 4.61 -14.28
C GLN A 149 -0.35 5.47 -15.04
N TYR A 150 -0.27 6.79 -14.83
CA TYR A 150 -1.08 7.80 -15.50
C TYR A 150 -0.23 8.54 -16.52
N PHE A 151 -0.84 8.82 -17.67
CA PHE A 151 -0.28 9.61 -18.75
C PHE A 151 -1.32 10.62 -19.22
N ASN A 152 -0.86 11.77 -19.66
CA ASN A 152 -1.69 12.72 -20.38
C ASN A 152 -1.53 12.53 -21.90
N THR A 153 -2.45 13.10 -22.67
CA THR A 153 -2.35 13.13 -24.14
C THR A 153 -1.04 13.75 -24.65
N SER A 154 -0.39 14.63 -23.89
CA SER A 154 0.92 15.18 -24.26
C SER A 154 2.10 14.22 -24.06
N ASP A 155 1.93 13.13 -23.32
CA ASP A 155 2.97 12.14 -23.08
C ASP A 155 3.05 11.10 -24.22
N LEU A 156 2.14 11.18 -25.20
CA LEU A 156 2.12 10.29 -26.35
C LEU A 156 3.25 10.62 -27.35
N PRO A 157 3.84 9.61 -28.01
CA PRO A 157 3.56 8.18 -27.85
C PRO A 157 4.19 7.59 -26.57
N ILE A 158 3.50 6.62 -25.96
CA ILE A 158 4.00 5.91 -24.78
C ILE A 158 4.92 4.77 -25.22
N LEU A 159 6.06 4.65 -24.53
CA LEU A 159 6.98 3.54 -24.70
C LEU A 159 6.49 2.30 -23.95
N LEU A 160 6.26 1.22 -24.68
CA LEU A 160 6.11 -0.13 -24.15
C LEU A 160 7.47 -0.84 -24.26
N GLU A 161 7.89 -1.51 -23.19
CA GLU A 161 9.09 -2.33 -23.18
C GLU A 161 8.83 -3.59 -22.37
N GLY A 162 9.25 -4.74 -22.88
CA GLY A 162 9.05 -6.03 -22.26
C GLY A 162 10.19 -6.99 -22.58
N VAL A 163 10.27 -8.06 -21.80
CA VAL A 163 11.25 -9.12 -21.97
C VAL A 163 10.53 -10.46 -21.91
N ALA A 164 10.96 -11.40 -22.75
CA ALA A 164 10.43 -12.75 -22.78
C ALA A 164 11.59 -13.76 -22.77
N LEU A 165 11.66 -14.60 -21.75
CA LEU A 165 12.78 -15.53 -21.54
C LEU A 165 12.27 -16.97 -21.36
N SER A 166 13.06 -17.94 -21.81
CA SER A 166 12.94 -19.33 -21.37
C SER A 166 14.34 -19.93 -21.22
N VAL A 167 14.44 -21.16 -20.71
CA VAL A 167 15.72 -21.89 -20.65
C VAL A 167 16.39 -22.06 -22.03
N ALA A 168 15.61 -21.93 -23.12
CA ALA A 168 16.09 -22.02 -24.49
C ALA A 168 16.67 -20.70 -25.04
N GLY A 169 16.44 -19.56 -24.39
CA GLY A 169 16.96 -18.27 -24.85
C GLY A 169 16.10 -17.04 -24.52
N ASP A 170 16.51 -15.92 -25.12
CA ASP A 170 15.76 -14.66 -25.13
C ASP A 170 14.85 -14.59 -26.37
N PHE A 171 13.54 -14.44 -26.14
CA PHE A 171 12.50 -14.35 -27.16
C PHE A 171 11.78 -13.01 -27.13
N SER A 172 12.41 -11.97 -26.57
CA SER A 172 11.77 -10.65 -26.37
C SER A 172 11.29 -10.01 -27.67
N ASP A 173 11.96 -10.28 -28.81
CA ASP A 173 11.54 -9.76 -30.11
C ASP A 173 10.23 -10.41 -30.63
N SER A 174 9.82 -11.54 -30.06
CA SER A 174 8.55 -12.20 -30.38
C SER A 174 7.33 -11.59 -29.67
N ILE A 175 7.54 -10.65 -28.75
CA ILE A 175 6.46 -10.06 -27.95
C ILE A 175 5.44 -9.39 -28.87
N VAL A 176 4.17 -9.71 -28.68
CA VAL A 176 3.00 -9.04 -29.26
C VAL A 176 2.29 -8.25 -28.16
N TRP A 177 2.03 -6.97 -28.42
CA TRP A 177 1.37 -6.06 -27.50
C TRP A 177 -0.08 -5.84 -27.89
N LYS A 178 -0.98 -5.88 -26.91
CA LYS A 178 -2.41 -5.65 -27.09
C LYS A 178 -2.96 -4.74 -26.00
N SER A 179 -3.79 -3.79 -26.39
CA SER A 179 -4.69 -3.08 -25.48
C SER A 179 -6.08 -3.72 -25.52
N LEU A 180 -6.72 -3.84 -24.36
CA LEU A 180 -8.13 -4.26 -24.31
C LEU A 180 -9.07 -3.28 -25.03
N VAL A 181 -8.68 -1.99 -25.10
CA VAL A 181 -9.48 -0.92 -25.73
C VAL A 181 -9.11 -0.76 -27.21
N ASP A 182 -7.82 -0.62 -27.51
CA ASP A 182 -7.36 -0.26 -28.86
C ASP A 182 -6.98 -1.47 -29.74
N GLY A 183 -7.03 -2.70 -29.21
CA GLY A 183 -6.65 -3.89 -29.95
C GLY A 183 -5.14 -4.10 -30.04
N GLU A 184 -4.67 -4.70 -31.13
CA GLU A 184 -3.23 -4.99 -31.34
C GLU A 184 -2.45 -3.70 -31.55
N LEU A 185 -1.38 -3.52 -30.78
CA LEU A 185 -0.58 -2.29 -30.77
C LEU A 185 0.73 -2.42 -31.55
N GLY A 186 1.22 -3.64 -31.72
CA GLY A 186 2.46 -3.92 -32.44
C GLY A 186 3.26 -5.08 -31.84
N LYS A 187 4.47 -5.29 -32.38
CA LYS A 187 5.38 -6.38 -32.02
C LYS A 187 6.78 -5.86 -31.70
N GLY A 188 7.51 -6.61 -30.88
CA GLY A 188 8.89 -6.36 -30.49
C GLY A 188 9.05 -6.10 -29.00
N ASN A 189 10.30 -6.20 -28.53
CA ASN A 189 10.66 -5.97 -27.13
C ASN A 189 10.45 -4.52 -26.68
N LYS A 190 10.41 -3.57 -27.63
CA LYS A 190 10.24 -2.14 -27.38
C LYS A 190 9.47 -1.48 -28.53
N ILE A 191 8.32 -0.87 -28.22
CA ILE A 191 7.50 -0.15 -29.21
C ILE A 191 6.97 1.17 -28.64
N ALA A 192 6.73 2.15 -29.51
CA ALA A 192 6.08 3.41 -29.16
C ALA A 192 4.64 3.40 -29.70
N VAL A 193 3.65 3.66 -28.84
CA VAL A 193 2.23 3.50 -29.18
C VAL A 193 1.42 4.76 -28.88
N HIS A 194 0.42 5.03 -29.71
CA HIS A 194 -0.61 6.03 -29.43
C HIS A 194 -1.86 5.30 -28.93
N LEU A 195 -2.26 5.57 -27.70
CA LEU A 195 -3.44 4.98 -27.08
C LEU A 195 -4.58 5.98 -27.04
N SER A 196 -5.82 5.50 -27.08
CA SER A 196 -7.00 6.34 -26.86
C SER A 196 -7.06 6.84 -25.41
N VAL A 197 -7.93 7.83 -25.14
CA VAL A 197 -8.14 8.33 -23.77
C VAL A 197 -9.00 7.33 -23.00
N GLY A 198 -8.57 6.95 -21.81
CA GLY A 198 -9.30 6.02 -20.94
C GLY A 198 -8.39 5.11 -20.11
N GLU A 199 -9.01 4.14 -19.46
CA GLU A 199 -8.31 3.06 -18.76
C GLU A 199 -7.95 1.94 -19.75
N HIS A 200 -6.68 1.55 -19.81
CA HIS A 200 -6.20 0.46 -20.64
C HIS A 200 -5.65 -0.68 -19.81
N GLN A 201 -6.03 -1.89 -20.19
CA GLN A 201 -5.34 -3.11 -19.82
C GLN A 201 -4.41 -3.50 -20.98
N ILE A 202 -3.10 -3.40 -20.76
CA ILE A 202 -2.05 -3.68 -21.75
C ILE A 202 -1.47 -5.07 -21.47
N THR A 203 -1.54 -5.94 -22.46
CA THR A 203 -1.04 -7.32 -22.39
C THR A 203 0.13 -7.50 -23.35
N ALA A 204 1.25 -8.00 -22.83
CA ALA A 204 2.38 -8.52 -23.61
C ALA A 204 2.26 -10.05 -23.67
N THR A 205 2.37 -10.64 -24.85
CA THR A 205 2.37 -12.10 -25.04
C THR A 205 3.56 -12.50 -25.90
N ALA A 206 4.28 -13.56 -25.52
CA ALA A 206 5.42 -14.08 -26.27
C ALA A 206 5.38 -15.61 -26.36
N THR A 207 6.17 -16.16 -27.26
CA THR A 207 6.32 -17.62 -27.40
C THR A 207 7.74 -17.98 -27.80
N ASN A 208 8.25 -19.06 -27.22
CA ASN A 208 9.49 -19.69 -27.65
C ASN A 208 9.28 -20.75 -28.76
N GLY A 209 8.08 -20.82 -29.35
CA GLY A 209 7.69 -21.83 -30.34
C GLY A 209 7.09 -23.12 -29.74
N ILE A 210 7.19 -23.31 -28.41
CA ILE A 210 6.65 -24.47 -27.69
C ILE A 210 5.59 -24.03 -26.68
N THR A 211 5.94 -23.08 -25.82
CA THR A 211 5.06 -22.51 -24.79
C THR A 211 4.72 -21.05 -25.09
N LYS A 212 3.67 -20.55 -24.44
CA LYS A 212 3.28 -19.14 -24.48
C LYS A 212 3.33 -18.56 -23.08
N GLY A 213 3.90 -17.36 -22.98
CA GLY A 213 3.89 -16.54 -21.78
C GLY A 213 3.09 -15.28 -22.00
N SER A 214 2.52 -14.73 -20.92
CA SER A 214 1.88 -13.41 -21.01
C SER A 214 1.94 -12.67 -19.69
N MET A 215 1.98 -11.34 -19.76
CA MET A 215 1.85 -10.47 -18.60
C MET A 215 0.95 -9.30 -18.96
N THR A 216 0.22 -8.81 -17.97
CA THR A 216 -0.72 -7.72 -18.14
C THR A 216 -0.46 -6.61 -17.13
N THR A 217 -0.58 -5.36 -17.56
CA THR A 217 -0.52 -4.16 -16.71
C THR A 217 -1.70 -3.24 -17.00
N ARG A 218 -2.10 -2.42 -16.02
CA ARG A 218 -3.18 -1.43 -16.16
C ARG A 218 -2.57 -0.03 -16.18
N ILE A 219 -3.03 0.83 -17.07
CA ILE A 219 -2.62 2.25 -17.16
C ILE A 219 -3.83 3.14 -17.46
N PHE A 220 -3.64 4.45 -17.29
CA PHE A 220 -4.66 5.46 -17.53
C PHE A 220 -4.13 6.54 -18.47
N ILE A 221 -4.89 6.86 -19.49
CA ILE A 221 -4.64 7.97 -20.42
C ILE A 221 -5.71 9.02 -20.18
N GLU A 222 -5.31 10.21 -19.77
CA GLU A 222 -6.20 11.34 -19.53
C GLU A 222 -5.91 12.48 -20.52
N LYS A 223 -6.89 13.38 -20.69
CA LYS A 223 -6.67 14.61 -21.46
C LYS A 223 -5.79 15.54 -20.63
N ASP A 224 -4.91 16.27 -21.31
CA ASP A 224 -4.15 17.35 -20.68
C ASP A 224 -5.08 18.32 -19.91
N PRO A 225 -4.74 18.70 -18.67
CA PRO A 225 -5.50 19.69 -17.92
C PRO A 225 -5.63 21.01 -18.67
N ASP A 226 -6.82 21.62 -18.63
CA ASP A 226 -7.12 22.84 -19.40
C ASP A 226 -6.17 24.02 -19.09
N PHE A 227 -5.58 24.07 -17.88
CA PHE A 227 -4.64 25.13 -17.52
C PHE A 227 -3.31 25.07 -18.31
N LEU A 228 -2.93 23.91 -18.87
CA LEU A 228 -1.73 23.79 -19.71
C LEU A 228 -1.91 24.46 -21.09
N LYS A 229 -3.15 24.67 -21.55
CA LYS A 229 -3.43 25.39 -22.81
C LYS A 229 -2.97 26.84 -22.75
N TYR A 230 -2.95 27.45 -21.57
CA TYR A 230 -2.55 28.84 -21.37
C TYR A 230 -1.03 29.04 -21.40
N TYR A 231 -0.24 28.01 -21.10
CA TYR A 231 1.23 28.11 -21.06
C TYR A 231 1.91 27.80 -22.42
N ARG A 232 1.23 27.14 -23.37
CA ARG A 232 1.77 26.86 -24.71
C ARG A 232 1.58 27.99 -25.74
N LYS A 233 0.95 29.12 -25.37
CA LYS A 233 0.69 30.26 -26.27
C LYS A 233 1.72 31.41 -26.18
N LYS A 234 2.93 31.16 -25.66
CA LYS A 234 4.07 32.08 -25.74
C LYS A 234 5.18 31.44 -26.54
#